data_AF-A0A7Z7CCW5-F1
#
_entry.id   AF-A0A7Z7CCW5-F1
#
_cell.length_a   1.000
_cell.length_b   1.000
_cell.length_c   1.000
_cell.angle_alpha   90.00
_cell.angle_beta   90.00
_cell.angle_gamma   90.00
#
_symmetry.space_group_name_H-M   'P 1'
#
loop_
_entity.id
_entity.type
_entity.pdbx_description
1 polymer ?
#
loop_
_entity_poly.entity_id
_entity_poly.type
_entity_poly.pdbx_seq_one_letter_code
_entity_poly.pdbx_strand_id
1 'polypeptide(L)'
;MLTKEDFKKLKKEAKLEIALIEQEVQNLQQKTDSSLYEKDKLWNDEEIGELTQKRKERKYSSWTIELCTIIEDLLNQLYQQTYQKNFNSIQLMKTPAYRSLSNIEILQAELKIQHLSLKSGEEKLEEEIAKVFQLRNKLIHSNFSYASILREHHDANQEFESTLDTVKKYRKYLKYNQPEN
;
A
#
# COMPACT_ATOMS: atom_id res chain seq x y z
N MET A 1 18.66 18.80 -3.68
CA MET A 1 18.61 17.79 -4.77
C MET A 1 18.82 16.42 -4.14
N LEU A 2 18.06 15.41 -4.55
CA LEU A 2 18.10 14.06 -3.96
C LEU A 2 19.48 13.41 -4.14
N THR A 3 20.05 12.87 -3.06
CA THR A 3 21.29 12.08 -3.11
C THR A 3 21.03 10.57 -3.11
N LYS A 4 22.03 9.77 -3.50
CA LYS A 4 21.96 8.29 -3.40
C LYS A 4 21.77 7.83 -1.95
N GLU A 5 22.38 8.51 -0.98
CA GLU A 5 22.24 8.21 0.44
C GLU A 5 20.84 8.52 0.96
N ASP A 6 20.26 9.66 0.56
CA ASP A 6 18.87 10.00 0.90
C ASP A 6 17.90 8.97 0.33
N PHE A 7 18.05 8.60 -0.94
CA PHE A 7 17.25 7.54 -1.56
C PHE A 7 17.31 6.22 -0.77
N LYS A 8 18.52 5.78 -0.38
CA LYS A 8 18.70 4.56 0.43
C LYS A 8 18.03 4.67 1.78
N LYS A 9 18.11 5.84 2.43
CA LYS A 9 17.51 6.11 3.74
C LYS A 9 15.98 6.01 3.67
N LEU A 10 15.35 6.74 2.75
CA LEU A 10 13.89 6.71 2.56
C LEU A 10 13.37 5.30 2.27
N LYS A 11 14.08 4.57 1.40
CA LYS A 11 13.73 3.18 1.08
C LYS A 11 13.90 2.22 2.26
N LYS A 12 14.82 2.53 3.20
CA LYS A 12 15.02 1.75 4.43
C LYS A 12 13.95 2.07 5.47
N GLU A 13 13.52 3.32 5.59
CA GLU A 13 12.40 3.73 6.46
C GLU A 13 11.12 3.01 6.05
N ALA A 14 10.74 3.09 4.77
CA ALA A 14 9.60 2.36 4.23
C ALA A 14 9.72 0.82 4.42
N LYS A 15 10.94 0.26 4.36
CA LYS A 15 11.15 -1.17 4.65
C LYS A 15 10.79 -1.52 6.10
N LEU A 16 11.17 -0.67 7.05
CA LEU A 16 10.94 -0.90 8.47
C LEU A 16 9.46 -0.80 8.80
N GLU A 17 8.76 0.21 8.28
CA GLU A 17 7.31 0.36 8.48
C GLU A 17 6.52 -0.83 7.91
N ILE A 18 6.85 -1.28 6.70
CA ILE A 18 6.24 -2.50 6.13
C ILE A 18 6.47 -3.71 7.05
N ALA A 19 7.67 -3.85 7.62
CA ALA A 19 7.99 -4.98 8.50
C ALA A 19 7.22 -4.95 9.83
N LEU A 20 6.83 -3.77 10.32
CA LEU A 20 5.94 -3.66 11.49
C LEU A 20 4.56 -4.23 11.18
N ILE A 21 3.99 -3.88 10.03
CA ILE A 21 2.71 -4.43 9.57
C ILE A 21 2.80 -5.96 9.41
N GLU A 22 3.89 -6.49 8.85
CA GLU A 22 4.11 -7.94 8.75
C GLU A 22 4.06 -8.63 10.12
N GLN A 23 4.69 -8.02 11.13
CA GLN A 23 4.67 -8.54 12.49
C GLN A 23 3.27 -8.49 13.10
N GLU A 24 2.51 -7.42 12.88
CA GLU A 24 1.12 -7.31 13.34
C GLU A 24 0.20 -8.36 12.72
N VAL A 25 0.41 -8.68 11.44
CA VAL A 25 -0.32 -9.73 10.72
C VAL A 25 -0.03 -11.10 11.31
N GLN A 26 1.24 -11.42 11.56
CA GLN A 26 1.63 -12.68 12.21
C GLN A 26 0.99 -12.81 13.60
N ASN A 27 0.99 -11.73 14.38
CA ASN A 27 0.34 -11.70 15.69
C ASN A 27 -1.17 -11.92 15.60
N LEU A 28 -1.84 -11.40 14.56
CA LEU A 28 -3.26 -11.62 14.34
C LEU A 28 -3.58 -13.07 13.99
N GLN A 29 -2.75 -13.73 13.18
CA GLN A 29 -2.93 -15.13 12.81
C GLN A 29 -2.72 -16.08 14.00
N GLN A 30 -1.87 -15.70 14.97
CA GLN A 30 -1.59 -16.49 16.18
C GLN A 30 -2.64 -16.33 17.29
N LYS A 31 -3.37 -15.21 17.35
CA LYS A 31 -4.36 -14.96 18.40
C LYS A 31 -5.74 -15.47 18.02
N THR A 32 -6.22 -16.49 18.73
CA THR A 32 -7.62 -16.91 18.72
C THR A 32 -8.32 -16.33 19.95
N ASP A 33 -8.67 -15.04 19.93
CA ASP A 33 -9.34 -14.39 21.07
C ASP A 33 -10.85 -14.73 21.09
N SER A 34 -11.19 -16.00 21.38
CA SER A 34 -12.58 -16.43 21.60
C SER A 34 -13.13 -15.98 22.97
N SER A 35 -12.24 -15.76 23.95
CA SER A 35 -12.62 -15.55 25.35
C SER A 35 -13.31 -14.20 25.64
N LEU A 36 -13.35 -13.27 24.69
CA LEU A 36 -13.96 -11.95 24.87
C LEU A 36 -15.49 -11.98 24.74
N TYR A 37 -16.05 -12.94 24.00
CA TYR A 37 -17.48 -12.98 23.69
C TYR A 37 -18.29 -13.91 24.62
N GLU A 38 -17.61 -14.73 25.43
CA GLU A 38 -18.22 -15.70 26.34
C GLU A 38 -18.85 -15.06 27.59
N LYS A 39 -18.49 -13.82 27.95
CA LYS A 39 -18.87 -13.20 29.23
C LYS A 39 -20.35 -12.85 29.35
N ASP A 40 -20.99 -12.43 28.27
CA ASP A 40 -22.34 -11.85 28.35
C ASP A 40 -23.44 -12.79 27.83
N LYS A 41 -23.09 -13.96 27.26
CA LYS A 41 -24.01 -14.91 26.58
C LYS A 41 -24.99 -14.25 25.60
N LEU A 42 -24.65 -13.07 25.09
CA LEU A 42 -25.48 -12.28 24.18
C LEU A 42 -25.49 -12.83 22.75
N TRP A 43 -24.47 -13.62 22.40
CA TRP A 43 -24.24 -14.12 21.04
C TRP A 43 -24.00 -15.63 21.05
N ASN A 44 -24.45 -16.30 19.99
CA ASN A 44 -24.10 -17.69 19.73
C ASN A 44 -22.73 -17.81 19.01
N ASP A 45 -22.21 -19.03 18.89
CA ASP A 45 -20.88 -19.28 18.30
C ASP A 45 -20.78 -18.82 16.83
N GLU A 46 -21.88 -18.89 16.07
CA GLU A 46 -21.94 -18.45 14.66
C GLU A 46 -21.81 -16.93 14.58
N GLU A 47 -22.58 -16.19 15.39
CA GLU A 47 -22.51 -14.72 15.48
C GLU A 47 -21.13 -14.24 15.94
N ILE A 48 -20.51 -14.94 16.90
CA ILE A 48 -19.14 -14.66 17.35
C ILE A 48 -18.12 -14.90 16.23
N GLY A 49 -18.31 -16.00 15.47
CA GLY A 49 -17.51 -16.33 14.29
C GLY A 49 -17.57 -15.23 13.24
N GLU A 50 -18.78 -14.76 12.90
CA GLU A 50 -18.96 -13.66 11.96
C GLU A 50 -18.33 -12.35 12.43
N LEU A 51 -18.52 -11.98 13.70
CA LEU A 51 -17.94 -10.76 14.26
C LEU A 51 -16.41 -10.79 14.24
N THR A 52 -15.83 -11.96 14.56
CA THR A 52 -14.40 -12.20 14.50
C THR A 52 -13.88 -12.07 13.07
N GLN A 53 -14.59 -12.66 12.11
CA GLN A 53 -14.24 -12.57 10.68
C GLN A 53 -14.31 -11.12 10.18
N LYS A 54 -15.42 -10.42 10.42
CA LYS A 54 -15.59 -9.00 10.08
C LYS A 54 -14.52 -8.11 10.72
N ARG A 55 -14.05 -8.45 11.94
CA ARG A 55 -12.95 -7.75 12.59
C ARG A 55 -11.61 -8.01 11.90
N LYS A 56 -11.30 -9.25 11.53
CA LYS A 56 -10.08 -9.60 10.78
C LYS A 56 -10.06 -8.90 9.42
N GLU A 57 -11.16 -8.91 8.70
CA GLU A 57 -11.28 -8.21 7.41
C GLU A 57 -10.99 -6.72 7.53
N ARG A 58 -11.59 -6.03 8.51
CA ARG A 58 -11.31 -4.61 8.75
C ARG A 58 -9.84 -4.33 9.08
N LYS A 59 -9.17 -5.25 9.80
CA LYS A 59 -7.72 -5.13 10.04
C LYS A 59 -6.92 -5.24 8.75
N TYR A 60 -7.18 -6.26 7.93
CA TYR A 60 -6.53 -6.39 6.62
C TYR A 60 -6.77 -5.16 5.74
N SER A 61 -7.99 -4.63 5.71
CA SER A 61 -8.32 -3.42 4.97
C SER A 61 -7.53 -2.21 5.47
N SER A 62 -7.43 -2.05 6.80
CA SER A 62 -6.67 -0.97 7.43
C SER A 62 -5.19 -1.06 7.06
N TRP A 63 -4.58 -2.24 7.18
CA TRP A 63 -3.18 -2.44 6.83
C TRP A 63 -2.92 -2.26 5.33
N THR A 64 -3.85 -2.62 4.45
CA THR A 64 -3.74 -2.30 3.02
C THR A 64 -3.69 -0.81 2.76
N ILE A 65 -4.51 -0.02 3.46
CA ILE A 65 -4.47 1.44 3.37
C ILE A 65 -3.14 1.97 3.88
N GLU A 66 -2.66 1.46 5.01
CA GLU A 66 -1.39 1.85 5.60
C GLU A 66 -0.20 1.52 4.68
N LEU A 67 -0.17 0.33 4.08
CA LEU A 67 0.83 -0.07 3.08
C LEU A 67 0.85 0.88 1.88
N CYS A 68 -0.32 1.31 1.39
CA CYS A 68 -0.39 2.30 0.33
C CYS A 68 0.14 3.66 0.78
N THR A 69 -0.19 4.10 2.00
CA THR A 69 0.32 5.35 2.58
C THR A 69 1.84 5.33 2.69
N ILE A 70 2.45 4.24 3.12
CA ILE A 70 3.92 4.09 3.19
C ILE A 70 4.56 4.28 1.80
N ILE A 71 3.98 3.69 0.75
CA ILE A 71 4.49 3.84 -0.62
C ILE A 71 4.25 5.25 -1.16
N GLU A 72 3.07 5.82 -0.91
CA GLU A 72 2.75 7.18 -1.34
C GLU A 72 3.69 8.20 -0.69
N ASP A 73 3.95 8.06 0.62
CA ASP A 73 4.87 8.91 1.34
C ASP A 73 6.31 8.77 0.84
N LEU A 74 6.80 7.53 0.65
CA LEU A 74 8.11 7.28 0.04
C LEU A 74 8.26 8.03 -1.30
N LEU A 75 7.27 7.92 -2.19
CA LEU A 75 7.34 8.55 -3.51
C LEU A 75 7.20 10.08 -3.44
N ASN A 76 6.36 10.60 -2.54
CA ASN A 76 6.23 12.04 -2.31
C ASN A 76 7.52 12.64 -1.77
N GLN A 77 8.18 11.99 -0.81
CA GLN A 77 9.47 12.44 -0.28
C GLN A 77 10.55 12.42 -1.35
N LEU A 78 10.59 11.35 -2.17
CA LEU A 78 11.50 11.29 -3.32
C LEU A 78 11.22 12.42 -4.33
N TYR A 79 9.95 12.70 -4.63
CA TYR A 79 9.55 13.78 -5.52
C TYR A 79 9.97 15.14 -4.95
N GLN A 80 9.70 15.38 -3.67
CA GLN A 80 10.04 16.63 -3.00
C GLN A 80 11.54 16.88 -2.98
N GLN A 81 12.35 15.86 -2.66
CA GLN A 81 13.81 16.01 -2.63
C GLN A 81 14.41 16.16 -4.04
N THR A 82 13.79 15.56 -5.05
CA THR A 82 14.21 15.68 -6.45
C THR A 82 13.90 17.06 -7.01
N TYR A 83 12.64 17.50 -6.89
CA TYR A 83 12.14 18.72 -7.53
C TYR A 83 12.16 19.96 -6.63
N GLN A 84 12.50 19.81 -5.35
CA GLN A 84 12.50 20.89 -4.34
C GLN A 84 11.13 21.58 -4.22
N LYS A 85 10.04 20.83 -4.41
CA LYS A 85 8.66 21.29 -4.30
C LYS A 85 7.72 20.16 -3.89
N ASN A 86 6.59 20.51 -3.28
CA ASN A 86 5.58 19.53 -2.91
C ASN A 86 4.85 19.00 -4.14
N PHE A 87 4.41 17.75 -4.08
CA PHE A 87 3.56 17.15 -5.10
C PHE A 87 2.20 17.86 -5.13
N ASN A 88 1.75 18.25 -6.32
CA ASN A 88 0.45 18.87 -6.54
C ASN A 88 -0.17 18.25 -7.79
N SER A 89 -0.94 17.18 -7.60
CA SER A 89 -1.56 16.45 -8.69
C SER A 89 -2.53 17.32 -9.49
N ILE A 90 -3.28 18.21 -8.85
CA ILE A 90 -4.24 19.11 -9.53
C ILE A 90 -3.52 20.00 -10.55
N GLN A 91 -2.36 20.54 -10.19
CA GLN A 91 -1.56 21.34 -11.11
C GLN A 91 -0.96 20.48 -12.24
N LEU A 92 -0.47 19.29 -11.93
CA LEU A 92 0.12 18.37 -12.90
C LEU A 92 -0.93 17.83 -13.90
N MET A 93 -2.16 17.57 -13.46
CA MET A 93 -3.27 17.13 -14.31
C MET A 93 -3.68 18.16 -15.38
N LYS A 94 -3.21 19.42 -15.29
CA LYS A 94 -3.38 20.38 -16.40
C LYS A 94 -2.60 19.95 -17.65
N THR A 95 -1.51 19.20 -17.47
CA THR A 95 -0.74 18.57 -18.55
C THR A 95 -1.57 17.45 -19.19
N PRO A 96 -1.81 17.46 -20.51
CA PRO A 96 -2.66 16.48 -21.18
C PRO A 96 -2.29 15.02 -20.89
N ALA A 97 -1.00 14.71 -20.79
CA ALA A 97 -0.50 13.36 -20.49
C ALA A 97 -0.92 12.80 -19.12
N TYR A 98 -1.30 13.66 -18.17
CA TYR A 98 -1.60 13.27 -16.78
C TYR A 98 -3.08 13.30 -16.43
N ARG A 99 -3.96 13.76 -17.33
CA ARG A 99 -5.39 14.00 -17.02
C ARG A 99 -6.15 12.76 -16.58
N SER A 100 -5.80 11.59 -17.12
CA SER A 100 -6.45 10.31 -16.81
C SER A 100 -5.68 9.48 -15.79
N LEU A 101 -4.54 9.97 -15.31
CA LEU A 101 -3.67 9.24 -14.40
C LEU A 101 -4.07 9.50 -12.94
N SER A 102 -3.99 8.46 -12.13
CA SER A 102 -4.07 8.58 -10.68
C SER A 102 -2.81 9.23 -10.11
N ASN A 103 -2.89 9.72 -8.86
CA ASN A 103 -1.75 10.37 -8.20
C ASN A 103 -0.48 9.50 -8.20
N ILE A 104 -0.63 8.18 -7.97
CA ILE A 104 0.50 7.24 -7.96
C ILE A 104 1.16 7.12 -9.33
N GLU A 105 0.36 7.06 -10.40
CA GLU A 105 0.85 7.00 -11.77
C GLU A 105 1.55 8.30 -12.19
N ILE A 106 1.04 9.47 -11.75
CA ILE A 106 1.70 10.76 -11.98
C ILE A 106 3.04 10.82 -11.23
N LEU A 107 3.09 10.40 -9.96
CA LEU A 107 4.33 10.35 -9.19
C LEU A 107 5.36 9.44 -9.87
N GLN A 108 4.96 8.24 -10.31
CA GLN A 108 5.82 7.32 -11.04
C GLN A 108 6.36 7.94 -12.33
N ALA A 109 5.51 8.58 -13.14
CA ALA A 109 5.91 9.23 -14.38
C ALA A 109 6.94 10.34 -14.13
N GLU A 110 6.69 11.22 -13.15
CA GLU A 110 7.60 12.31 -12.79
C GLU A 110 8.95 11.80 -12.28
N LEU A 111 8.94 10.82 -11.37
CA LEU A 111 10.16 10.24 -10.81
C LEU A 111 10.97 9.50 -11.89
N LYS A 112 10.31 8.83 -12.83
CA LYS A 112 10.95 8.14 -13.95
C LYS A 112 11.75 9.08 -14.85
N ILE A 113 11.24 10.30 -15.09
CA ILE A 113 11.99 11.36 -15.81
C ILE A 113 13.31 11.67 -15.11
N GLN A 114 13.35 11.56 -13.79
CA GLN A 114 14.51 11.88 -12.93
C GLN A 114 15.31 10.62 -12.54
N HIS A 115 15.32 9.59 -13.40
CA HIS A 115 16.06 8.34 -13.21
C HIS A 115 15.64 7.50 -11.98
N LEU A 116 14.49 7.78 -11.38
CA LEU A 116 13.89 6.98 -10.32
C LEU A 116 12.83 6.05 -10.93
N SER A 117 13.21 4.82 -11.20
CA SER A 117 12.37 3.84 -11.89
C SER A 117 12.56 2.44 -11.34
N LEU A 118 11.67 1.52 -11.68
CA LEU A 118 11.86 0.12 -11.34
C LEU A 118 13.06 -0.48 -12.09
N LYS A 119 13.69 -1.48 -11.48
CA LYS A 119 14.71 -2.30 -12.13
C LYS A 119 14.14 -2.86 -13.44
N SER A 120 14.96 -2.89 -14.50
CA SER A 120 14.56 -3.51 -15.77
C SER A 120 14.08 -4.95 -15.57
N GLY A 121 12.97 -5.30 -16.22
CA GLY A 121 12.28 -6.58 -16.10
C GLY A 121 11.18 -6.62 -15.02
N GLU A 122 11.03 -5.54 -14.25
CA GLU A 122 10.03 -5.41 -13.17
C GLU A 122 8.94 -4.36 -13.51
N GLU A 123 8.84 -3.93 -14.76
CA GLU A 123 7.97 -2.82 -15.19
C GLU A 123 6.49 -3.09 -14.88
N LYS A 124 6.06 -4.37 -14.91
CA LYS A 124 4.70 -4.78 -14.55
C LYS A 124 4.30 -4.40 -13.12
N LEU A 125 5.26 -4.23 -12.20
CA LEU A 125 4.97 -3.81 -10.83
C LEU A 125 4.44 -2.36 -10.75
N GLU A 126 4.69 -1.50 -11.75
CA GLU A 126 4.06 -0.18 -11.82
C GLU A 126 2.53 -0.32 -11.96
N GLU A 127 2.07 -1.26 -12.79
CA GLU A 127 0.64 -1.54 -12.97
C GLU A 127 0.05 -2.26 -11.75
N GLU A 128 0.78 -3.20 -11.14
CA GLU A 128 0.31 -3.94 -9.97
C GLU A 128 0.17 -3.01 -8.75
N ILE A 129 1.12 -2.10 -8.52
CA ILE A 129 0.97 -1.12 -7.44
C ILE A 129 -0.17 -0.13 -7.73
N ALA A 130 -0.40 0.26 -8.99
CA ALA A 130 -1.54 1.10 -9.33
C ALA A 130 -2.88 0.40 -9.00
N LYS A 131 -2.99 -0.91 -9.24
CA LYS A 131 -4.16 -1.71 -8.85
C LYS A 131 -4.34 -1.76 -7.33
N VAL A 132 -3.25 -1.88 -6.57
CA VAL A 132 -3.29 -1.80 -5.10
C VAL A 132 -3.83 -0.45 -4.62
N PHE A 133 -3.44 0.66 -5.25
CA PHE A 133 -3.99 1.99 -4.93
C PHE A 133 -5.47 2.14 -5.34
N GLN A 134 -5.89 1.50 -6.43
CA GLN A 134 -7.31 1.43 -6.78
C GLN A 134 -8.11 0.64 -5.74
N LEU A 135 -7.56 -0.47 -5.25
CA LEU A 135 -8.14 -1.27 -4.17
C LEU A 135 -8.28 -0.45 -2.88
N ARG A 136 -7.24 0.30 -2.49
CA ARG A 136 -7.30 1.26 -1.37
C ARG A 136 -8.49 2.22 -1.49
N ASN A 137 -8.68 2.83 -2.65
CA ASN A 137 -9.78 3.77 -2.86
C ASN A 137 -11.14 3.06 -2.70
N LYS A 138 -11.28 1.84 -3.23
CA LYS A 138 -12.50 1.03 -3.03
C LYS A 138 -12.72 0.70 -1.54
N LEU A 139 -11.68 0.35 -0.79
CA LEU A 139 -11.76 0.05 0.65
C LEU A 139 -12.25 1.25 1.47
N ILE A 140 -11.75 2.45 1.17
CA ILE A 140 -12.19 3.68 1.82
C ILE A 140 -13.68 3.94 1.58
N HIS A 141 -14.16 3.72 0.36
CA HIS A 141 -15.57 3.96 0.00
C HIS A 141 -16.53 2.84 0.40
N SER A 142 -16.02 1.74 0.94
CA SER A 142 -16.79 0.55 1.29
C SER A 142 -16.68 0.16 2.77
N ASN A 143 -16.42 1.15 3.63
CA ASN A 143 -16.31 0.95 5.08
C ASN A 143 -15.31 -0.15 5.47
N PHE A 144 -14.18 -0.23 4.76
CA PHE A 144 -13.10 -1.20 5.05
C PHE A 144 -13.54 -2.66 4.90
N SER A 145 -14.51 -2.95 4.01
CA SER A 145 -14.99 -4.31 3.77
C SER A 145 -14.48 -4.87 2.45
N TYR A 146 -13.53 -5.80 2.54
CA TYR A 146 -13.11 -6.61 1.39
C TYR A 146 -14.27 -7.38 0.76
N ALA A 147 -15.14 -7.99 1.58
CA ALA A 147 -16.30 -8.75 1.10
C ALA A 147 -17.29 -7.91 0.27
N SER A 148 -17.34 -6.60 0.48
CA SER A 148 -18.20 -5.71 -0.32
C SER A 148 -17.59 -5.31 -1.68
N ILE A 149 -16.28 -5.48 -1.84
CA ILE A 149 -15.53 -5.12 -3.06
C ILE A 149 -15.24 -6.35 -3.91
N LEU A 150 -14.89 -7.44 -3.24
CA LEU A 150 -14.49 -8.71 -3.82
C LEU A 150 -15.70 -9.62 -3.75
N ARG A 151 -16.01 -10.29 -4.86
CA ARG A 151 -17.23 -11.11 -5.01
C ARG A 151 -17.34 -12.15 -3.87
N GLU A 152 -18.55 -12.68 -3.66
CA GLU A 152 -18.78 -13.77 -2.70
C GLU A 152 -17.75 -14.91 -2.91
N HIS A 153 -17.15 -15.39 -1.82
CA HIS A 153 -16.06 -16.37 -1.72
C HIS A 153 -14.60 -15.86 -1.77
N HIS A 154 -14.34 -14.56 -1.70
CA HIS A 154 -12.97 -14.04 -1.65
C HIS A 154 -12.34 -14.09 -0.24
N ASP A 155 -11.09 -14.54 -0.15
CA ASP A 155 -10.32 -14.58 1.10
C ASP A 155 -9.55 -13.26 1.30
N ALA A 156 -9.99 -12.46 2.27
CA ALA A 156 -9.35 -11.20 2.63
C ALA A 156 -7.90 -11.34 3.07
N ASN A 157 -7.51 -12.48 3.68
CA ASN A 157 -6.12 -12.74 4.04
C ASN A 157 -5.25 -12.90 2.78
N GLN A 158 -5.73 -13.69 1.81
CA GLN A 158 -5.00 -13.89 0.54
C GLN A 158 -4.85 -12.58 -0.23
N GLU A 159 -5.90 -11.76 -0.28
CA GLU A 159 -5.82 -10.44 -0.93
C GLU A 159 -4.79 -9.53 -0.26
N PHE A 160 -4.80 -9.51 1.06
CA PHE A 160 -3.86 -8.74 1.84
C PHE A 160 -2.41 -9.23 1.64
N GLU A 161 -2.17 -10.55 1.67
CA GLU A 161 -0.85 -11.14 1.44
C GLU A 161 -0.31 -10.81 0.04
N SER A 162 -1.17 -10.85 -0.99
CA SER A 162 -0.84 -10.42 -2.35
C SER A 162 -0.48 -8.92 -2.42
N THR A 163 -1.26 -8.08 -1.72
CA THR A 163 -1.01 -6.64 -1.60
C THR A 163 0.34 -6.35 -0.94
N LEU A 164 0.61 -7.02 0.18
CA LEU A 164 1.85 -6.91 0.93
C LEU A 164 3.06 -7.33 0.08
N ASP A 165 2.97 -8.44 -0.64
CA ASP A 165 4.04 -8.89 -1.53
C ASP A 165 4.30 -7.87 -2.66
N THR A 166 3.23 -7.36 -3.29
CA THR A 166 3.32 -6.32 -4.33
C THR A 166 4.05 -5.07 -3.83
N VAL A 167 3.63 -4.56 -2.67
CA VAL A 167 4.23 -3.38 -2.02
C VAL A 167 5.70 -3.60 -1.70
N LYS A 168 6.05 -4.78 -1.15
CA LYS A 168 7.45 -5.15 -0.85
C LYS A 168 8.30 -5.20 -2.11
N LYS A 169 7.81 -5.85 -3.17
CA LYS A 169 8.51 -5.98 -4.44
C LYS A 169 8.71 -4.61 -5.09
N TYR A 170 7.66 -3.80 -5.18
CA TYR A 170 7.73 -2.45 -5.73
C TYR A 170 8.82 -1.62 -5.04
N ARG A 171 8.78 -1.53 -3.69
CA ARG A 171 9.80 -0.82 -2.92
C ARG A 171 11.19 -1.44 -3.11
N LYS A 172 11.32 -2.78 -3.13
CA LYS A 172 12.60 -3.48 -3.31
C LYS A 172 13.23 -3.19 -4.67
N TYR A 173 12.43 -3.11 -5.74
CA TYR A 173 12.91 -2.94 -7.10
C TYR A 173 12.97 -1.49 -7.59
N LEU A 174 12.42 -0.53 -6.84
CA LEU A 174 12.67 0.89 -7.09
C LEU A 174 14.18 1.19 -7.04
N LYS A 175 14.71 1.89 -8.05
CA LYS A 175 16.12 2.22 -8.22
C LYS A 175 16.29 3.70 -8.51
N TYR A 176 17.42 4.24 -8.09
CA TYR A 176 17.89 5.56 -8.48
C TYR A 176 19.11 5.39 -9.39
N ASN A 177 18.88 5.55 -10.69
CA ASN A 177 19.88 5.30 -11.73
C ASN A 177 20.60 6.58 -12.17
N GLN A 178 20.79 7.54 -11.26
CA GLN A 178 21.52 8.76 -11.58
C GLN A 178 22.93 8.41 -12.06
N PRO A 179 23.37 8.92 -13.23
CA PRO A 179 24.75 8.75 -13.69
C PRO A 179 25.71 9.26 -12.62
N GLU A 180 26.82 8.55 -12.41
CA GLU A 180 27.92 9.08 -11.60
C GLU A 180 28.57 10.23 -12.40
N ASN A 181 28.51 11.44 -11.84
CA ASN A 181 29.24 12.59 -12.37
C ASN A 181 30.73 12.45 -12.09
#